data_AF-A0A1Q6QVI5-F1
#
_entry.id   AF-A0A1Q6QVI5-F1
#
_cell.length_a   1.000
_cell.length_b   1.000
_cell.length_c   1.000
_cell.angle_alpha   90.00
_cell.angle_beta   90.00
_cell.angle_gamma   90.00
#
_symmetry.space_group_name_H-M   'P 1'
#
loop_
_entity.id
_entity.type
_entity.pdbx_description
1 polymer ?
#
loop_
_entity_poly.entity_id
_entity_poly.type
_entity_poly.pdbx_seq_one_letter_code
_entity_poly.pdbx_strand_id
1 'polypeptide(L)'
;MEYKSEEELFNSLRGAFNVKLRLIKGNYSYIKMIDIWNYLKLNKWIKTKNLSISEMVNDIIDVDIEKVDSFLKERIKNTERDMIS
;
A
#
# COMPACT_ATOMS: atom_id res chain seq x y z
N MET A 1 -19.38 -0.86 -10.74
CA MET A 1 -19.40 -1.80 -9.59
C MET A 1 -19.10 -0.98 -8.36
N GLU A 2 -20.05 -0.86 -7.44
CA GLU A 2 -19.79 -0.25 -6.13
C GLU A 2 -19.37 -1.38 -5.19
N TYR A 3 -18.18 -1.26 -4.59
CA TYR A 3 -17.69 -2.23 -3.62
C TYR A 3 -18.37 -1.98 -2.28
N LYS A 4 -18.88 -3.03 -1.64
CA LYS A 4 -19.69 -2.90 -0.42
C LYS A 4 -18.81 -2.81 0.84
N SER A 5 -17.52 -3.17 0.73
CA SER A 5 -16.56 -3.07 1.83
C SER A 5 -15.12 -2.84 1.34
N GLU A 6 -14.26 -2.36 2.24
CA GLU A 6 -12.81 -2.27 1.98
C GLU A 6 -12.20 -3.64 1.69
N GLU A 7 -12.75 -4.72 2.25
CA GLU A 7 -12.27 -6.08 2.05
C GLU A 7 -12.53 -6.58 0.62
N GLU A 8 -13.74 -6.35 0.08
CA GLU A 8 -14.05 -6.69 -1.32
C GLU A 8 -13.15 -5.91 -2.29
N LEU A 9 -12.92 -4.62 -1.99
CA LEU A 9 -12.04 -3.77 -2.77
C LEU A 9 -10.59 -4.29 -2.74
N PHE A 10 -10.07 -4.58 -1.55
CA PHE A 10 -8.74 -5.15 -1.36
C PHE A 10 -8.57 -6.48 -2.11
N ASN A 11 -9.56 -7.36 -2.00
CA ASN A 11 -9.56 -8.65 -2.68
C ASN A 11 -9.56 -8.51 -4.21
N SER A 12 -10.27 -7.52 -4.75
CA SER A 12 -10.27 -7.25 -6.20
C SER A 12 -8.92 -6.76 -6.72
N LEU A 13 -8.15 -6.07 -5.89
CA LEU A 13 -6.82 -5.55 -6.22
C LEU A 13 -5.69 -6.54 -5.93
N ARG A 14 -6.00 -7.70 -5.34
CA ARG A 14 -5.02 -8.73 -4.95
C ARG A 14 -4.13 -9.16 -6.11
N GLY A 15 -4.67 -9.19 -7.33
CA GLY A 15 -3.90 -9.46 -8.55
C GLY A 15 -2.77 -8.44 -8.77
N ALA A 16 -3.07 -7.15 -8.69
CA ALA A 16 -2.08 -6.08 -8.84
C ALA A 16 -1.01 -6.13 -7.75
N PHE A 17 -1.42 -6.36 -6.50
CA PHE A 17 -0.49 -6.52 -5.40
C PHE A 17 0.47 -7.70 -5.61
N ASN A 18 -0.01 -8.85 -6.05
CA ASN A 18 0.82 -10.02 -6.34
C ASN A 18 1.88 -9.72 -7.42
N VAL A 19 1.51 -8.98 -8.47
CA VAL A 19 2.44 -8.56 -9.51
C VAL A 19 3.52 -7.66 -8.92
N LYS A 20 3.12 -6.62 -8.18
CA LYS A 20 4.07 -5.69 -7.57
C LYS A 20 5.04 -6.39 -6.62
N LEU A 21 4.52 -7.26 -5.74
CA LEU A 21 5.35 -8.03 -4.80
C LEU A 21 6.38 -8.92 -5.53
N ARG A 22 6.01 -9.50 -6.67
CA ARG A 22 6.93 -10.32 -7.46
C ARG A 22 8.10 -9.49 -8.02
N LEU A 23 7.82 -8.26 -8.47
CA LEU A 23 8.84 -7.35 -9.02
C LEU A 23 9.87 -6.92 -7.97
N ILE A 24 9.43 -6.70 -6.73
CA ILE A 24 10.29 -6.15 -5.67
C ILE A 24 10.95 -7.23 -4.80
N LYS A 25 10.59 -8.51 -4.99
CA LYS A 25 10.97 -9.62 -4.10
C LYS A 25 12.49 -9.73 -3.87
N GLY A 26 13.32 -9.34 -4.83
CA GLY A 26 14.78 -9.40 -4.70
C GLY A 26 15.36 -8.45 -3.64
N ASN A 27 14.77 -7.27 -3.49
CA ASN A 27 15.33 -6.20 -2.65
C ASN A 27 14.45 -5.86 -1.44
N TYR A 28 13.13 -6.13 -1.53
CA TYR A 28 12.14 -5.70 -0.54
C TYR A 28 11.18 -6.84 -0.15
N SER A 29 11.71 -8.04 0.06
CA SER A 29 10.93 -9.26 0.35
C SER A 29 10.07 -9.20 1.61
N TYR A 30 10.40 -8.32 2.57
CA TYR A 30 9.64 -8.13 3.81
C TYR A 30 8.39 -7.27 3.62
N ILE A 31 8.29 -6.50 2.55
CA ILE A 31 7.12 -5.66 2.27
C ILE A 31 5.94 -6.55 1.87
N LYS A 32 4.80 -6.35 2.53
CA LYS A 32 3.56 -7.10 2.31
C LYS A 32 2.54 -6.25 1.56
N MET A 33 1.51 -6.91 1.03
CA MET A 33 0.39 -6.23 0.35
C MET A 33 -0.25 -5.14 1.22
N ILE A 34 -0.42 -5.44 2.51
CA ILE A 34 -1.04 -4.53 3.48
C ILE A 34 -0.21 -3.24 3.67
N ASP A 35 1.11 -3.33 3.53
CA ASP A 35 2.00 -2.19 3.67
C ASP A 35 1.83 -1.21 2.50
N ILE A 36 1.79 -1.75 1.28
CA ILE A 36 1.54 -0.98 0.05
C ILE A 36 0.14 -0.37 0.10
N TRP A 37 -0.87 -1.15 0.51
CA TRP A 37 -2.24 -0.67 0.70
C TRP A 37 -2.30 0.50 1.68
N ASN A 38 -1.70 0.35 2.86
CA ASN A 38 -1.72 1.40 3.89
C ASN A 38 -1.00 2.67 3.42
N TYR A 39 0.14 2.52 2.74
CA TYR A 39 0.87 3.65 2.16
C TYR A 39 0.00 4.41 1.16
N LEU A 40 -0.59 3.72 0.17
CA LEU A 40 -1.42 4.36 -0.85
C LEU A 40 -2.69 4.98 -0.26
N LYS A 41 -3.35 4.29 0.68
CA LYS A 41 -4.54 4.77 1.38
C LYS A 41 -4.28 6.11 2.06
N LEU A 42 -3.21 6.21 2.84
CA LEU A 42 -2.89 7.39 3.66
C LEU A 42 -2.29 8.54 2.85
N ASN A 43 -1.50 8.24 1.82
CA ASN A 43 -0.78 9.28 1.08
C ASN A 43 -1.53 9.80 -0.14
N LYS A 44 -2.32 8.96 -0.81
CA LYS A 44 -2.94 9.26 -2.12
C LYS A 44 -4.45 9.10 -2.12
N TRP A 45 -4.98 7.92 -1.78
CA TRP A 45 -6.38 7.60 -2.04
C TRP A 45 -7.35 8.39 -1.17
N ILE A 46 -7.03 8.65 0.11
CA ILE A 46 -7.88 9.48 0.98
C ILE A 46 -8.04 10.93 0.49
N LYS A 47 -7.09 11.42 -0.31
CA LYS A 47 -7.10 12.79 -0.86
C LYS A 47 -7.78 12.87 -2.22
N THR A 48 -8.10 11.72 -2.83
CA THR A 48 -8.61 11.62 -4.19
C THR A 48 -10.11 11.38 -4.17
N LYS A 49 -10.88 12.13 -4.96
CA LYS A 49 -12.32 11.91 -5.16
C LYS A 49 -12.55 11.07 -6.40
N ASN A 50 -13.57 10.21 -6.38
CA ASN A 50 -13.98 9.37 -7.51
C ASN A 50 -12.88 8.43 -8.05
N LEU A 51 -12.05 7.90 -7.15
CA LEU A 51 -10.97 6.98 -7.51
C LEU A 51 -11.52 5.68 -8.10
N SER A 52 -11.16 5.40 -9.35
CA SER A 52 -11.54 4.18 -10.06
C SER A 52 -10.61 3.00 -9.75
N ILE A 53 -11.09 1.77 -9.99
CA ILE A 53 -10.29 0.56 -9.81
C ILE A 53 -9.07 0.53 -10.72
N SER A 54 -9.22 0.97 -11.97
CA SER A 54 -8.09 1.06 -12.90
C SER A 54 -7.01 2.01 -12.39
N GLU A 55 -7.39 3.15 -11.79
CA GLU A 55 -6.44 4.07 -11.18
C GLU A 55 -5.77 3.43 -9.96
N MET A 56 -6.51 2.73 -9.11
CA MET A 56 -5.94 2.00 -7.97
C MET A 56 -4.96 0.91 -8.41
N VAL A 57 -5.28 0.17 -9.48
CA VAL A 57 -4.39 -0.84 -10.05
C VAL A 57 -3.11 -0.18 -10.55
N ASN A 58 -3.21 0.89 -11.33
CA ASN A 58 -2.05 1.63 -11.81
C ASN A 58 -1.20 2.15 -10.64
N ASP A 59 -1.84 2.71 -9.61
CA ASP A 59 -1.17 3.18 -8.40
C ASP A 59 -0.38 2.07 -7.70
N ILE A 60 -0.91 0.84 -7.64
CA ILE A 60 -0.23 -0.31 -7.04
C ILE A 60 0.95 -0.76 -7.89
N ILE A 61 0.80 -0.81 -9.21
CA ILE A 61 1.88 -1.24 -10.11
C ILE A 61 3.02 -0.22 -10.12
N ASP A 62 2.69 1.06 -10.18
CA ASP A 62 3.65 2.16 -10.32
C ASP A 62 4.15 2.72 -8.98
N VAL A 63 3.69 2.19 -7.84
CA VAL A 63 4.12 2.67 -6.53
C VAL A 63 5.65 2.60 -6.39
N ASP A 64 6.23 3.71 -5.95
CA ASP A 64 7.64 3.80 -5.62
C ASP A 64 7.91 3.02 -4.32
N ILE A 65 8.62 1.89 -4.44
CA ILE A 65 8.80 0.98 -3.32
C ILE A 65 9.75 1.52 -2.26
N GLU A 66 10.68 2.40 -2.63
CA GLU A 66 11.60 3.04 -1.68
C GLU A 66 10.85 3.98 -0.73
N LYS A 67 9.79 4.62 -1.22
CA LYS A 67 8.90 5.44 -0.39
C LYS A 67 8.05 4.60 0.54
N VAL A 68 7.57 3.44 0.08
CA VAL A 68 6.84 2.48 0.94
C VAL A 68 7.75 1.99 2.06
N ASP A 69 8.98 1.60 1.72
CA ASP A 69 9.98 1.18 2.71
C ASP A 69 10.28 2.27 3.74
N SER A 70 10.55 3.49 3.26
CA SER A 70 10.83 4.63 4.13
C SER A 70 9.65 4.91 5.07
N PHE A 71 8.43 4.89 4.55
CA PHE A 71 7.21 5.04 5.33
C PHE A 71 7.06 3.98 6.43
N LEU A 72 7.37 2.71 6.13
CA LEU A 72 7.33 1.63 7.13
C LEU A 72 8.37 1.86 8.24
N LYS A 73 9.60 2.19 7.85
CA LYS A 73 10.69 2.46 8.80
C LYS A 73 10.40 3.64 9.71
N GLU A 74 9.80 4.70 9.20
CA GLU A 74 9.40 5.87 10.00
C GLU A 74 8.33 5.51 11.03
N ARG A 75 7.32 4.71 10.66
CA ARG A 75 6.28 4.31 11.60
C ARG A 75 6.83 3.45 12.74
N ILE A 76 7.72 2.50 12.44
CA ILE A 76 8.37 1.67 13.47
C ILE A 76 9.14 2.55 14.46
N LYS A 77 9.95 3.49 13.97
CA LYS A 77 10.72 4.42 14.82
C LYS A 77 9.82 5.29 15.71
N ASN A 78 8.67 5.73 15.20
CA ASN A 78 7.75 6.53 15.99
C ASN A 78 7.06 5.68 17.08
N THR A 79 6.67 4.45 16.76
CA THR A 79 6.13 3.51 17.75
C THR A 79 7.14 3.17 18.86
N GLU A 80 8.42 2.99 18.52
CA GLU A 80 9.47 2.77 19.53
C GLU A 80 9.67 3.99 20.44
N ARG A 81 9.57 5.21 19.92
CA ARG A 81 9.68 6.45 20.72
C ARG A 81 8.50 6.62 21.69
N ASP A 82 7.28 6.33 21.24
CA ASP A 82 6.08 6.43 22.07
C ASP A 82 6.06 5.40 23.22
N MET A 83 6.80 4.29 23.10
CA MET A 83 6.93 3.28 24.18
C MET A 83 7.96 3.66 25.26
N ILE A 84 8.84 4.64 25.00
CA ILE A 84 9.91 5.07 25.91
C ILE A 84 9.54 6.41 26.60
N SER A 85 8.42 7.03 26.21
CA SER A 85 7.90 8.29 26.77
C SER A 85 6.81 8.05 27.80
#